data_AF-A0A948FMA2-F1
#
_entry.id   AF-A0A948FMA2-F1
#
_cell.length_a   1.000
_cell.length_b   1.000
_cell.length_c   1.000
_cell.angle_alpha   90.00
_cell.angle_beta   90.00
_cell.angle_gamma   90.00
#
_symmetry.space_group_name_H-M   'P 1'
#
loop_
_entity.id
_entity.type
_entity.pdbx_description
1 polymer ?
#
loop_
_entity_poly.entity_id
_entity_poly.type
_entity_poly.pdbx_seq_one_letter_code
_entity_poly.pdbx_strand_id
1 'polypeptide(L)'
;MQQIRPGHILFLTIVLLIVVDTGLYLNSKKILKQRNSWTRQTNILSSALGLTDLCIATEARYTRHPSISDPISPFMDHPGALEHFPSGSFWGVPEQITASSRRKS
;
A
#
# COMPACT_ATOMS: atom_id res chain seq x y z
N MET A 1 -47.46 -16.74 0.27
CA MET A 1 -46.41 -15.71 0.50
C MET A 1 -45.69 -16.07 1.80
N GLN A 2 -44.53 -16.74 1.72
CA GLN A 2 -43.80 -17.22 2.91
C GLN A 2 -43.31 -16.03 3.74
N GLN A 3 -43.71 -15.97 5.01
CA GLN A 3 -43.30 -14.91 5.93
C GLN A 3 -41.83 -15.13 6.33
N ILE A 4 -40.95 -14.20 5.92
CA ILE A 4 -39.53 -14.21 6.31
C ILE A 4 -39.47 -13.90 7.80
N ARG A 5 -39.08 -14.90 8.61
CA ARG A 5 -38.89 -14.71 10.05
C ARG A 5 -37.67 -13.81 10.29
N PRO A 6 -37.72 -12.88 11.25
CA PRO A 6 -36.61 -11.94 11.51
C PRO A 6 -35.28 -12.63 11.83
N GLY A 7 -35.31 -13.86 12.36
CA GLY A 7 -34.11 -14.66 12.59
C GLY A 7 -33.32 -15.02 11.32
N HIS A 8 -33.99 -15.19 10.18
CA HIS A 8 -33.28 -15.44 8.91
C HIS A 8 -32.54 -14.21 8.42
N ILE A 9 -33.06 -13.02 8.70
CA ILE A 9 -32.38 -11.76 8.34
C ILE A 9 -31.08 -11.64 9.14
N LEU A 10 -31.12 -11.86 10.46
CA LEU A 10 -29.92 -11.85 11.30
C LEU A 10 -28.90 -12.93 10.90
N PHE A 11 -29.38 -14.12 10.53
CA PHE A 11 -28.49 -15.18 10.06
C PHE A 11 -27.78 -14.78 8.75
N LEU A 12 -28.53 -14.25 7.78
CA LEU A 12 -27.97 -13.80 6.51
C LEU A 12 -27.00 -12.64 6.68
N THR A 13 -27.27 -11.69 7.58
CA THR A 13 -26.34 -10.59 7.85
C THR A 13 -25.04 -11.09 8.48
N ILE A 14 -25.11 -12.01 9.45
CA ILE A 14 -23.91 -12.61 10.06
C ILE A 14 -23.08 -13.37 9.01
N VAL A 15 -23.73 -14.18 8.17
CA VAL A 15 -23.05 -14.92 7.10
C VAL A 15 -22.38 -13.96 6.12
N LEU A 16 -23.06 -12.88 5.73
CA LEU A 16 -22.50 -11.85 4.85
C LEU A 16 -21.25 -11.20 5.48
N LEU A 17 -21.31 -10.84 6.77
CA LEU A 17 -20.18 -10.23 7.47
C LEU A 17 -18.98 -11.17 7.54
N ILE A 18 -19.20 -12.47 7.83
CA ILE A 18 -18.13 -13.47 7.86
C ILE A 18 -17.47 -13.62 6.48
N VAL A 19 -18.26 -13.63 5.40
CA VAL A 19 -17.74 -13.73 4.03
C VAL A 19 -16.89 -12.50 3.68
N VAL A 20 -17.36 -11.30 4.02
CA VAL A 20 -16.62 -10.06 3.77
C VAL A 20 -15.31 -10.03 4.56
N ASP A 21 -15.35 -10.33 5.86
CA ASP A 21 -14.15 -10.35 6.71
C ASP A 21 -13.11 -11.37 6.23
N THR A 22 -13.56 -12.58 5.88
CA THR A 22 -12.69 -13.62 5.32
C THR A 22 -12.05 -13.16 4.00
N GLY A 23 -12.83 -12.52 3.14
CA GLY A 23 -12.34 -11.96 1.88
C GLY A 23 -11.25 -10.90 2.10
N LEU A 24 -11.49 -9.96 3.03
CA LEU A 24 -10.52 -8.93 3.41
C LEU A 24 -9.26 -9.54 4.03
N TYR A 25 -9.40 -10.54 4.91
CA TYR A 25 -8.28 -11.22 5.55
C TYR A 25 -7.36 -11.92 4.54
N LEU A 26 -7.94 -12.63 3.57
CA LEU A 26 -7.19 -13.27 2.49
C LEU A 26 -6.47 -12.23 1.62
N ASN A 27 -7.12 -11.10 1.32
CA ASN A 27 -6.50 -10.01 0.56
C ASN A 27 -5.31 -9.38 1.31
N SER A 28 -5.48 -9.11 2.61
CA SER A 28 -4.42 -8.58 3.47
C SER A 28 -3.20 -9.50 3.50
N LYS A 29 -3.41 -10.82 3.60
CA LYS A 29 -2.30 -11.80 3.54
C LYS A 29 -1.54 -11.77 2.22
N LYS A 30 -2.22 -11.55 1.09
CA LYS A 30 -1.57 -11.43 -0.22
C LYS A 30 -0.66 -10.19 -0.27
N ILE A 31 -1.15 -9.04 0.22
CA ILE A 31 -0.40 -7.78 0.27
C ILE A 31 0.84 -7.90 1.17
N LEU A 32 0.71 -8.57 2.32
CA LEU A 32 1.83 -8.80 3.23
C LEU A 32 2.91 -9.70 2.61
N LYS A 33 2.52 -10.76 1.89
CA LYS A 33 3.47 -11.65 1.20
C LYS A 33 4.26 -10.92 0.11
N GLN A 34 3.63 -9.98 -0.59
CA GLN A 34 4.26 -9.19 -1.65
C GLN A 34 5.23 -8.12 -1.11
N ARG A 35 4.99 -7.56 0.09
CA ARG A 35 5.91 -6.62 0.75
C ARG A 35 7.25 -7.25 1.17
N ASN A 36 7.24 -8.52 1.56
CA ASN A 36 8.41 -9.19 2.16
C ASN A 36 9.63 -9.28 1.23
N SER A 37 9.45 -9.38 -0.09
CA SER A 37 10.58 -9.45 -1.02
C SER A 37 11.37 -8.14 -1.08
N TRP A 38 10.67 -7.01 -1.05
CA TRP A 38 11.29 -5.68 -1.06
C TRP A 38 12.03 -5.42 0.25
N THR A 39 11.41 -5.71 1.40
CA THR A 39 12.03 -5.56 2.72
C THR A 39 13.28 -6.41 2.89
N ARG A 40 13.31 -7.62 2.29
CA ARG A 40 14.50 -8.49 2.36
C ARG A 40 15.67 -7.88 1.59
N GLN A 41 15.43 -7.31 0.42
CA GLN A 41 16.49 -6.70 -0.40
C GLN A 41 17.03 -5.42 0.25
N THR A 42 16.14 -4.57 0.79
CA THR A 42 16.55 -3.34 1.50
C THR A 42 17.35 -3.67 2.75
N ASN A 43 16.98 -4.71 3.52
CA ASN A 43 17.73 -5.15 4.70
C ASN A 43 19.11 -5.70 4.36
N ILE A 44 19.23 -6.47 3.28
CA ILE A 44 20.54 -6.96 2.81
C ILE A 44 21.43 -5.77 2.46
N LEU A 45 20.91 -4.81 1.70
CA LEU A 45 21.68 -3.65 1.26
C LEU A 45 22.03 -2.71 2.43
N SER A 46 21.10 -2.43 3.33
CA SER A 46 21.37 -1.61 4.52
C SER A 46 22.41 -2.25 5.42
N SER A 47 22.33 -3.57 5.64
CA SER A 47 23.34 -4.30 6.42
C SER A 47 24.73 -4.29 5.76
N ALA A 48 24.79 -4.44 4.42
CA ALA A 48 26.05 -4.39 3.68
C ALA A 48 26.71 -3.00 3.75
N LEU A 49 25.91 -1.94 3.87
CA LEU A 49 26.37 -0.55 3.98
C LEU A 49 26.55 -0.08 5.44
N GLY A 50 26.19 -0.90 6.43
CA GLY A 50 26.22 -0.52 7.85
C GLY A 50 25.18 0.54 8.24
N LEU A 51 24.09 0.64 7.49
CA LEU A 51 23.01 1.61 7.67
C LEU A 51 21.84 1.01 8.44
N THR A 52 21.16 1.83 9.25
CA THR A 52 19.93 1.45 9.95
C THR A 52 18.72 1.36 9.00
N ASP A 53 18.70 2.19 7.94
CA ASP A 53 17.76 2.10 6.83
C ASP A 53 18.43 2.58 5.53
N LEU A 54 17.87 2.19 4.38
CA LEU A 54 18.38 2.58 3.08
C LEU A 54 18.01 4.04 2.75
N CYS A 55 18.94 4.97 2.96
CA CYS A 55 18.80 6.35 2.50
C CYS A 55 19.12 6.43 0.99
N ILE A 56 18.09 6.49 0.15
CA ILE A 56 18.24 6.53 -1.32
C ILE A 56 18.68 7.92 -1.78
N ALA A 57 18.19 8.96 -1.11
CA ALA A 57 18.65 10.34 -1.34
C ALA A 57 18.46 11.21 -0.09
N THR A 58 19.35 12.19 0.07
CA THR A 58 19.37 13.09 1.23
C THR A 58 18.57 14.38 1.01
N GLU A 59 18.00 14.62 -0.15
CA GLU A 59 17.30 15.87 -0.46
C GLU A 59 15.86 15.84 0.05
N ALA A 60 15.04 14.92 -0.49
CA ALA A 60 13.65 14.75 -0.08
C ALA A 60 13.54 13.95 1.23
N ARG A 61 12.66 14.39 2.14
CA ARG A 61 12.51 13.75 3.46
C ARG A 61 12.06 12.29 3.36
N TYR A 62 11.12 12.02 2.45
CA TYR A 62 10.54 10.69 2.23
C TYR A 62 11.50 9.69 1.56
N THR A 63 12.67 10.16 1.09
CA THR A 63 13.69 9.31 0.45
C THR A 63 14.84 8.94 1.38
N ARG A 64 14.93 9.57 2.56
CA ARG A 64 15.99 9.31 3.56
C ARG A 64 15.71 8.08 4.43
N HIS A 65 14.45 7.82 4.73
CA HIS A 65 14.03 6.70 5.57
C HIS A 65 12.76 6.06 4.97
N PRO A 66 12.87 5.34 3.83
CA PRO A 66 11.72 4.79 3.13
C PRO A 66 10.86 3.85 4.00
N SER A 67 11.45 3.21 5.01
CA SER A 67 10.71 2.33 5.92
C SER A 67 9.81 3.05 6.93
N ILE A 68 10.06 4.34 7.22
CA ILE A 68 9.25 5.16 8.14
C ILE A 68 8.42 6.21 7.38
N SER A 69 8.78 6.51 6.13
CA SER A 69 8.12 7.55 5.35
C SER A 69 6.74 7.12 4.86
N ASP A 70 5.77 8.03 4.92
CA ASP A 70 4.41 7.79 4.42
C ASP A 70 4.41 7.73 2.88
N PRO A 71 3.78 6.71 2.24
CA PRO A 71 3.58 6.66 0.79
C PRO A 71 2.91 7.89 0.17
N ILE A 72 2.13 8.66 0.95
CA ILE A 72 1.43 9.88 0.51
C ILE A 72 2.34 11.10 0.60
N SER A 73 3.46 11.04 1.34
CA SER A 73 4.37 12.18 1.54
C SER A 73 4.83 12.88 0.25
N PRO A 74 5.07 12.20 -0.90
CA PRO A 74 5.41 12.88 -2.16
C PRO A 74 4.25 13.67 -2.79
N PHE A 75 3.01 13.50 -2.30
CA PHE A 75 1.78 14.07 -2.87
C PHE A 75 1.04 14.98 -1.89
N MET A 76 1.70 15.42 -0.81
CA MET A 76 1.08 16.29 0.21
C MET A 76 0.90 17.74 -0.25
N ASP A 77 1.58 18.14 -1.33
CA ASP A 77 1.43 19.47 -1.94
C ASP A 77 0.19 19.55 -2.84
N HIS A 78 -0.09 20.75 -3.33
CA HIS A 78 -1.23 20.97 -4.23
C HIS A 78 -1.09 20.15 -5.52
N PRO A 79 -2.21 19.65 -6.10
CA PRO A 79 -2.15 18.91 -7.36
C PRO A 79 -1.47 19.76 -8.44
N GLY A 80 -0.41 19.22 -9.06
CA GLY A 80 0.40 19.91 -10.06
C GLY A 80 1.55 20.76 -9.50
N ALA A 81 1.81 20.74 -8.18
CA ALA A 81 3.04 21.28 -7.62
C ALA A 81 4.25 20.52 -8.17
N LEU A 82 5.25 21.27 -8.66
CA LEU A 82 6.57 20.71 -8.93
C LEU A 82 7.33 20.70 -7.62
N GLU A 83 7.69 19.50 -7.15
CA GLU A 83 8.57 19.32 -6.00
C GLU A 83 9.96 19.93 -6.32
N HIS A 84 10.53 20.65 -5.35
CA HIS A 84 11.84 21.31 -5.56
C HIS A 84 13.00 20.31 -5.52
N PHE A 85 12.80 19.17 -4.86
CA PHE A 85 13.82 18.13 -4.76
C PHE A 85 13.83 17.23 -6.01
N PRO A 86 14.95 17.15 -6.75
CA PRO A 86 15.07 16.25 -7.92
C PRO A 86 14.83 14.78 -7.52
N SER A 87 15.17 14.44 -6.28
CA SER A 87 14.93 13.13 -5.67
C SER A 87 13.47 12.69 -5.67
N GLY A 88 12.52 13.63 -5.66
CA GLY A 88 11.08 13.34 -5.71
C GLY A 88 10.62 12.74 -7.03
N SER A 89 11.29 13.08 -8.14
CA SER A 89 10.94 12.63 -9.49
C SER A 89 11.28 11.15 -9.76
N PHE A 90 12.16 10.55 -8.95
CA PHE A 90 12.46 9.11 -9.03
C PHE A 90 11.32 8.22 -8.55
N TRP A 91 10.40 8.74 -7.74
CA TRP A 91 9.29 7.97 -7.17
C TRP A 91 8.09 8.04 -8.12
N GLY A 92 7.93 6.96 -8.89
CA GLY A 92 6.83 6.83 -9.83
C GLY A 92 5.46 6.72 -9.14
N VAL A 93 4.42 7.00 -9.92
CA VAL A 93 3.02 6.82 -9.52
C VAL A 93 2.81 5.36 -9.05
N PRO A 94 2.13 5.12 -7.91
CA PRO A 94 1.87 3.78 -7.39
C PRO A 94 1.31 2.83 -8.46
N GLU A 95 1.85 1.61 -8.54
CA GLU A 95 1.49 0.60 -9.56
C GLU A 95 -0.02 0.33 -9.64
N GLN A 96 -0.75 0.50 -8.53
CA GLN A 96 -2.20 0.29 -8.50
C GLN A 96 -2.94 1.26 -9.44
N ILE A 97 -2.46 2.50 -9.58
CA ILE A 97 -3.06 3.52 -10.44
C ILE A 97 -2.77 3.18 -11.90
N THR A 98 -1.52 2.85 -12.22
CA THR A 98 -1.08 2.48 -13.58
C THR A 98 -1.74 1.18 -14.07
N ALA A 99 -1.90 0.17 -13.21
CA ALA A 99 -2.53 -1.10 -13.56
C ALA A 99 -4.03 -0.97 -13.89
N SER A 100 -4.74 -0.05 -13.24
CA SER A 100 -6.15 0.23 -13.54
C SER A 100 -6.35 0.95 -14.87
N SER A 101 -5.41 1.83 -15.24
CA SER A 101 -5.40 2.51 -16.54
C SER A 101 -5.18 1.53 -17.70
N ARG A 102 -4.29 0.54 -17.51
CA ARG A 102 -3.95 -0.44 -18.54
C ARG A 102 -5.06 -1.46 -18.86
N ARG A 103 -6.07 -1.60 -17.99
CA ARG A 103 -7.22 -2.51 -18.20
C ARG A 103 -8.33 -1.91 -19.07
N LYS A 104 -8.28 -0.61 -19.39
CA LYS A 104 -9.31 0.08 -20.20
C LYS A 104 -8.85 0.42 -21.63
N SER A 105 -7.66 -0.03 -22.04
CA SER A 105 -7.15 0.05 -23.41
C SER A 105 -7.12 -1.33 -24.05
#